data_AF-A0A9D8AVN4-F1
#
_entry.id   AF-A0A9D8AVN4-F1
#
_cell.length_a   1.000
_cell.length_b   1.000
_cell.length_c   1.000
_cell.angle_alpha   90.00
_cell.angle_beta   90.00
_cell.angle_gamma   90.00
#
_symmetry.space_group_name_H-M   'P 1'
#
loop_
_entity.id
_entity.type
_entity.pdbx_description
1 polymer ?
#
loop_
_entity_poly.entity_id
_entity_poly.type
_entity_poly.pdbx_seq_one_letter_code
_entity_poly.pdbx_strand_id
1 'polypeptide(L)'
;MTPMLQPDERVQLQRILSQYPDFVQAQGRVVLMRISGVADVVSGVDLSGVPRTVAGSVLLRLEDYGQLPARPGYHALGALLSYLLGLGDLPVADAKVCAKMIVQYALVDDPDSVSDLRARYGLAGVEVVGPKEERVERSLPANMYQTKYLTALRELILERLSEVDVRTLCMDLGADYDDLGGSGKRAKVLSLVQYVHQRRCFPKLLVVGKDLRDDIDWEEVFRA
;
A
#
# COMPACT_ATOMS: atom_id res chain seq x y z
N MET A 1 10.50 7.02 -2.50
CA MET A 1 9.91 5.83 -3.12
C MET A 1 9.70 6.11 -4.59
N THR A 2 9.98 5.15 -5.46
CA THR A 2 9.75 5.33 -6.91
C THR A 2 8.26 5.14 -7.16
N PRO A 3 7.56 6.09 -7.81
CA PRO A 3 6.14 5.91 -8.11
C PRO A 3 5.94 4.67 -9.00
N MET A 4 4.94 3.86 -8.64
CA MET A 4 4.50 2.70 -9.40
C MET A 4 3.80 3.15 -10.69
N LEU A 5 2.87 4.12 -10.57
CA LEU A 5 2.12 4.63 -11.71
C LEU A 5 2.94 5.66 -12.48
N GLN A 6 2.92 5.57 -13.81
CA GLN A 6 3.47 6.61 -14.66
C GLN A 6 2.68 7.92 -14.51
N PRO A 7 3.30 9.10 -14.72
CA PRO A 7 2.62 10.39 -14.57
C PRO A 7 1.30 10.48 -15.35
N ASP A 8 1.28 10.04 -16.62
CA ASP A 8 0.09 10.09 -17.46
C ASP A 8 -1.02 9.16 -16.98
N GLU A 9 -0.66 7.98 -16.46
CA GLU A 9 -1.61 7.02 -15.91
C GLU A 9 -2.26 7.55 -14.64
N ARG A 10 -1.47 8.22 -13.78
CA ARG A 10 -2.00 8.90 -12.59
C ARG A 10 -2.96 10.01 -12.96
N VAL A 11 -2.65 10.82 -13.97
CA VAL A 11 -3.55 11.86 -14.47
C VAL A 11 -4.85 11.27 -15.01
N GLN A 12 -4.78 10.15 -15.73
CA GLN A 12 -5.96 9.44 -16.23
C GLN A 12 -6.84 8.90 -15.10
N LEU A 13 -6.27 8.17 -14.13
CA LEU A 13 -7.01 7.66 -12.98
C LEU A 13 -7.60 8.79 -12.14
N GLN A 14 -6.87 9.88 -11.95
CA GLN A 14 -7.36 11.05 -11.24
C GLN A 14 -8.58 11.65 -11.94
N ARG A 15 -8.56 11.76 -13.28
CA ARG A 15 -9.72 12.21 -14.06
C ARG A 15 -10.91 11.28 -13.82
N ILE A 16 -10.72 9.97 -14.03
CA ILE A 16 -11.77 8.95 -13.89
C ILE A 16 -12.41 9.03 -12.51
N LEU A 17 -11.59 8.99 -11.45
CA LEU A 17 -12.08 9.03 -10.08
C LEU A 17 -12.79 10.34 -9.78
N SER A 18 -12.25 11.49 -10.20
CA SER A 18 -12.85 12.81 -9.93
C SER A 18 -14.19 13.05 -10.62
N GLN A 19 -14.47 12.31 -11.70
CA GLN A 19 -15.72 12.38 -12.47
C GLN A 19 -16.72 11.30 -12.07
N TYR A 20 -16.32 10.34 -11.23
CA TYR A 20 -17.19 9.26 -10.78
C TYR A 20 -18.34 9.81 -9.93
N PRO A 21 -19.62 9.46 -10.20
CA PRO A 21 -20.78 10.08 -9.55
C PRO A 21 -20.69 10.11 -8.01
N ASP A 22 -20.37 8.99 -7.38
CA ASP A 22 -20.24 8.91 -5.92
C ASP A 22 -19.01 9.63 -5.39
N PHE A 23 -18.01 9.89 -6.24
CA PHE A 23 -16.82 10.62 -5.84
C PHE A 23 -16.98 12.13 -5.98
N VAL A 24 -17.97 12.64 -6.72
CA VAL A 24 -18.16 14.09 -6.88
C VAL A 24 -18.52 14.72 -5.53
N GLN A 25 -19.34 14.06 -4.72
CA GLN A 25 -19.78 14.58 -3.42
C GLN A 25 -18.89 14.09 -2.27
N ALA A 26 -18.59 14.95 -1.30
CA ALA A 26 -17.73 14.61 -0.16
C ALA A 26 -18.23 13.38 0.62
N GLN A 27 -19.54 13.30 0.89
CA GLN A 27 -20.13 12.15 1.58
C GLN A 27 -20.00 10.86 0.77
N GLY A 28 -20.21 10.94 -0.54
CA GLY A 28 -20.06 9.79 -1.43
C GLY A 28 -18.62 9.27 -1.47
N ARG A 29 -17.60 10.16 -1.39
CA ARG A 29 -16.19 9.75 -1.25
C ARG A 29 -15.97 8.92 0.01
N VAL A 30 -16.47 9.38 1.16
CA VAL A 30 -16.34 8.64 2.43
C VAL A 30 -16.96 7.25 2.30
N VAL A 31 -18.16 7.16 1.73
CA VAL A 31 -18.86 5.90 1.50
C VAL A 31 -18.06 5.01 0.54
N LEU A 32 -17.58 5.56 -0.58
CA LEU A 32 -16.77 4.83 -1.56
C LEU A 32 -15.52 4.22 -0.93
N MET A 33 -14.77 5.00 -0.14
CA MET A 33 -13.55 4.53 0.52
C MET A 33 -13.86 3.41 1.53
N ARG A 34 -14.97 3.52 2.25
CA ARG A 34 -15.39 2.49 3.21
C ARG A 34 -15.79 1.19 2.53
N ILE A 35 -16.65 1.25 1.50
CA ILE A 35 -17.15 0.04 0.84
C ILE A 35 -16.07 -0.65 0.01
N SER A 36 -15.17 0.11 -0.62
CA SER A 36 -14.01 -0.49 -1.31
C SER A 36 -12.97 -1.10 -0.35
N GLY A 37 -13.09 -0.84 0.96
CA GLY A 37 -12.21 -1.40 1.99
C GLY A 37 -10.89 -0.65 2.15
N VAL A 38 -10.83 0.62 1.74
CA VAL A 38 -9.60 1.44 1.78
C VAL A 38 -9.71 2.65 2.72
N ALA A 39 -10.80 2.79 3.48
CA ALA A 39 -11.03 3.93 4.38
C ALA A 39 -9.87 4.16 5.36
N ASP A 40 -9.34 3.08 5.97
CA ASP A 40 -8.25 3.18 6.94
C ASP A 40 -6.95 3.69 6.29
N VAL A 41 -6.72 3.34 5.02
CA VAL A 41 -5.56 3.76 4.23
C VAL A 41 -5.57 5.27 4.00
N VAL A 42 -6.75 5.84 3.75
CA VAL A 42 -6.95 7.26 3.42
C VAL A 42 -7.43 8.10 4.61
N SER A 43 -7.36 7.58 5.83
CA SER A 43 -7.81 8.25 7.05
C SER A 43 -7.18 9.63 7.31
N GLY A 44 -5.98 9.90 6.75
CA GLY A 44 -5.30 11.21 6.82
C GLY A 44 -5.54 12.12 5.61
N VAL A 45 -6.37 11.73 4.65
CA VAL A 45 -6.68 12.53 3.46
C VAL A 45 -7.94 13.36 3.72
N ASP A 46 -7.88 14.67 3.46
CA ASP A 46 -9.08 15.51 3.46
C ASP A 46 -9.99 15.15 2.28
N LEU A 47 -11.11 14.48 2.58
CA LEU A 47 -12.09 14.06 1.58
C LEU A 47 -13.14 15.15 1.25
N SER A 48 -13.08 16.33 1.88
CA SER A 48 -14.07 17.40 1.68
C SER A 48 -13.74 18.35 0.52
N GLY A 49 -12.49 18.36 0.05
CA GLY A 49 -12.00 19.32 -0.95
C GLY A 49 -12.51 19.14 -2.38
N VAL A 50 -11.83 19.78 -3.34
CA VAL A 50 -12.15 19.71 -4.77
C VAL A 50 -11.96 18.27 -5.29
N PRO A 51 -12.93 17.67 -6.02
CA PRO A 51 -12.88 16.25 -6.41
C PRO A 51 -11.56 15.84 -7.05
N ARG A 52 -11.01 16.66 -7.94
CA ARG A 52 -9.74 16.38 -8.62
C ARG A 52 -8.55 16.35 -7.65
N THR A 53 -8.47 17.31 -6.73
CA THR A 53 -7.40 17.35 -5.71
C THR A 53 -7.50 16.15 -4.78
N VAL A 54 -8.71 15.84 -4.30
CA VAL A 54 -8.95 14.69 -3.41
C VAL A 54 -8.61 13.38 -4.12
N ALA A 55 -9.00 13.21 -5.38
CA ALA A 55 -8.64 12.04 -6.17
C ALA A 55 -7.12 11.86 -6.27
N GLY A 56 -6.37 12.94 -6.47
CA GLY A 56 -4.90 12.90 -6.50
C GLY A 56 -4.31 12.43 -5.17
N SER A 57 -4.75 13.01 -4.06
CA SER A 57 -4.28 12.63 -2.71
C SER A 57 -4.64 11.19 -2.33
N VAL A 58 -5.85 10.74 -2.69
CA VAL A 58 -6.29 9.36 -2.49
C VAL A 58 -5.41 8.41 -3.30
N LEU A 59 -5.20 8.66 -4.60
CA LEU A 59 -4.39 7.79 -5.44
C LEU A 59 -2.95 7.68 -4.94
N LEU A 60 -2.33 8.80 -4.57
CA LEU A 60 -0.99 8.81 -3.98
C LEU A 60 -0.94 7.95 -2.72
N ARG A 61 -1.92 8.11 -1.83
CA ARG A 61 -1.96 7.36 -0.57
C ARG A 61 -2.18 5.86 -0.77
N LEU A 62 -3.02 5.48 -1.74
CA LEU A 62 -3.27 4.07 -2.08
C LEU A 62 -2.07 3.43 -2.79
N GLU A 63 -1.35 4.19 -3.62
CA GLU A 63 -0.11 3.77 -4.28
C GLU A 63 0.98 3.48 -3.24
N ASP A 64 1.18 4.37 -2.27
CA ASP A 64 2.21 4.23 -1.23
C ASP A 64 1.89 3.16 -0.18
N TYR A 65 0.63 2.73 -0.05
CA TYR A 65 0.22 1.80 1.01
C TYR A 65 0.61 0.34 0.71
N GLY A 66 0.52 -0.10 -0.55
CA GLY A 66 0.75 -1.49 -0.91
C GLY A 66 -0.47 -2.40 -0.66
N GLN A 67 -0.21 -3.61 -0.16
CA GLN A 67 -1.20 -4.68 0.05
C GLN A 67 -2.10 -4.42 1.26
N LEU A 68 -3.40 -4.74 1.14
CA LEU A 68 -4.38 -4.58 2.22
C LEU A 68 -4.36 -5.78 3.19
N PRO A 69 -4.18 -5.56 4.51
CA PRO A 69 -4.22 -6.65 5.50
C PRO A 69 -5.60 -7.33 5.59
N ALA A 70 -6.66 -6.53 5.51
CA ALA A 70 -8.04 -7.02 5.60
C ALA A 70 -8.49 -7.78 4.36
N ARG A 71 -7.78 -7.63 3.22
CA ARG A 71 -8.06 -8.30 1.96
C ARG A 71 -6.75 -8.81 1.34
N PRO A 72 -6.20 -9.93 1.84
CA PRO A 72 -5.01 -10.53 1.28
C PRO A 72 -5.17 -10.74 -0.23
N GLY A 73 -4.12 -10.44 -0.99
CA GLY A 73 -4.14 -10.51 -2.46
C GLY A 73 -4.69 -9.26 -3.14
N TYR A 74 -5.02 -8.19 -2.41
CA TYR A 74 -5.37 -6.91 -3.00
C TYR A 74 -4.39 -5.81 -2.60
N HIS A 75 -3.78 -5.18 -3.59
CA HIS A 75 -3.19 -3.86 -3.42
C HIS A 75 -4.31 -2.85 -3.09
N ALA A 76 -4.05 -1.83 -2.27
CA ALA A 76 -5.06 -0.84 -1.88
C ALA A 76 -5.67 -0.13 -3.09
N LEU A 77 -4.82 0.31 -4.03
CA LEU A 77 -5.28 0.81 -5.33
C LEU A 77 -6.11 -0.24 -6.11
N GLY A 78 -5.67 -1.50 -6.13
CA GLY A 78 -6.40 -2.59 -6.79
C GLY A 78 -7.80 -2.82 -6.23
N ALA A 79 -7.96 -2.74 -4.91
CA ALA A 79 -9.26 -2.87 -4.25
C ALA A 79 -10.23 -1.76 -4.66
N LEU A 80 -9.76 -0.51 -4.73
CA LEU A 80 -10.59 0.60 -5.20
C LEU A 80 -10.98 0.42 -6.68
N LEU A 81 -10.02 0.10 -7.55
CA LEU A 81 -10.30 -0.07 -8.98
C LEU A 81 -11.21 -1.26 -9.26
N SER A 82 -11.00 -2.41 -8.61
CA SER A 82 -11.89 -3.57 -8.75
C SER A 82 -13.30 -3.27 -8.26
N TYR A 83 -13.44 -2.49 -7.17
CA TYR A 83 -14.75 -2.05 -6.70
C TYR A 83 -15.46 -1.17 -7.74
N LEU A 84 -14.78 -0.17 -8.30
CA LEU A 84 -15.33 0.70 -9.35
C LEU A 84 -15.76 -0.10 -10.60
N LEU A 85 -15.00 -1.11 -10.99
CA LEU A 85 -15.35 -2.01 -12.10
C LEU A 85 -16.56 -2.89 -11.78
N GLY A 86 -16.69 -3.31 -10.53
CA GLY A 86 -17.81 -4.15 -10.05
C GLY A 86 -19.15 -3.43 -10.05
N LEU A 87 -19.17 -2.10 -9.89
CA LEU A 87 -20.40 -1.30 -9.96
C LEU A 87 -20.97 -1.22 -11.37
N GLY A 88 -20.13 -1.26 -12.40
CA GLY A 88 -20.57 -1.27 -13.80
C GLY A 88 -21.00 0.10 -14.36
N ASP A 89 -20.90 1.16 -13.56
CA ASP A 89 -21.33 2.53 -13.94
C ASP A 89 -20.26 3.32 -14.72
N LEU A 90 -19.03 2.79 -14.84
CA LEU A 90 -17.96 3.45 -15.57
C LEU A 90 -18.19 3.39 -17.10
N PRO A 91 -17.92 4.50 -17.83
CA PRO A 91 -17.81 4.44 -19.28
C PRO A 91 -16.82 3.35 -19.71
N VAL A 92 -17.11 2.65 -20.81
CA VAL A 92 -16.30 1.49 -21.26
C VAL A 92 -14.82 1.84 -21.43
N ALA A 93 -14.51 3.04 -21.93
CA ALA A 93 -13.15 3.52 -22.06
C ALA A 93 -12.44 3.67 -20.70
N ASP A 94 -13.13 4.20 -19.70
CA ASP A 94 -12.60 4.43 -18.36
C ASP A 94 -12.45 3.10 -17.59
N ALA A 95 -13.44 2.21 -17.72
CA ALA A 95 -13.36 0.85 -17.18
C ALA A 95 -12.15 0.08 -17.77
N LYS A 96 -11.90 0.21 -19.08
CA LYS A 96 -10.73 -0.41 -19.72
C LYS A 96 -9.41 0.12 -19.15
N VAL A 97 -9.32 1.41 -18.83
CA VAL A 97 -8.14 2.00 -18.17
C VAL A 97 -7.95 1.40 -16.78
N CYS A 98 -8.99 1.35 -15.95
CA CYS A 98 -8.91 0.75 -14.61
C CYS A 98 -8.48 -0.73 -14.67
N ALA A 99 -9.08 -1.51 -15.55
CA ALA A 99 -8.74 -2.92 -15.75
C ALA A 99 -7.29 -3.09 -16.23
N LYS A 100 -6.83 -2.24 -17.16
CA LYS A 100 -5.43 -2.24 -17.62
C LYS A 100 -4.48 -2.01 -16.45
N MET A 101 -4.76 -1.07 -15.55
CA MET A 101 -3.89 -0.79 -14.39
C MET A 101 -3.82 -1.98 -13.43
N ILE A 102 -4.95 -2.64 -13.16
CA ILE A 102 -4.97 -3.85 -12.32
C ILE A 102 -4.06 -4.93 -12.91
N VAL A 103 -4.20 -5.19 -14.21
CA VAL A 103 -3.43 -6.23 -14.92
C VAL A 103 -1.95 -5.88 -15.03
N GLN A 104 -1.63 -4.67 -15.50
CA GLN A 104 -0.26 -4.21 -15.76
C GLN A 104 0.57 -4.16 -14.48
N TYR A 105 -0.03 -3.76 -13.36
CA TYR A 105 0.67 -3.63 -12.09
C TYR A 105 0.40 -4.77 -11.11
N ALA A 106 -0.25 -5.86 -11.55
CA ALA A 106 -0.58 -7.01 -10.69
C ALA A 106 -1.25 -6.58 -9.36
N LEU A 107 -2.19 -5.64 -9.42
CA LEU A 107 -2.80 -5.05 -8.22
C LEU A 107 -3.76 -6.00 -7.49
N VAL A 108 -4.07 -7.15 -8.10
CA VAL A 108 -4.95 -8.20 -7.58
C VAL A 108 -4.29 -9.55 -7.86
N ASP A 109 -4.09 -10.34 -6.81
CA ASP A 109 -3.51 -11.70 -6.81
C ASP A 109 -4.62 -12.77 -6.88
N ASP A 110 -5.55 -12.57 -7.80
CA ASP A 110 -6.60 -13.53 -8.13
C ASP A 110 -6.53 -13.85 -9.63
N PRO A 111 -5.95 -15.00 -10.02
CA PRO A 111 -5.75 -15.37 -11.42
C PRO A 111 -7.04 -15.39 -12.23
N ASP A 112 -8.15 -15.81 -11.63
CA ASP A 112 -9.44 -15.91 -12.31
C ASP A 112 -9.98 -14.51 -12.60
N SER A 113 -9.95 -13.61 -11.60
CA SER A 113 -10.31 -12.21 -11.79
C SER A 113 -9.45 -11.52 -12.85
N VAL A 114 -8.13 -11.74 -12.84
CA VAL A 114 -7.21 -11.17 -13.83
C VAL A 114 -7.48 -11.71 -15.24
N SER A 115 -7.76 -13.01 -15.36
CA SER A 115 -8.14 -13.65 -16.63
C SER A 115 -9.43 -13.05 -17.18
N ASP A 116 -10.45 -12.89 -16.33
CA ASP A 116 -11.73 -12.28 -16.69
C ASP A 116 -11.56 -10.84 -17.15
N LEU A 117 -10.75 -10.03 -16.45
CA LEU A 117 -10.44 -8.66 -16.87
C LEU A 117 -9.74 -8.62 -18.23
N ARG A 118 -8.80 -9.54 -18.46
CA ARG A 118 -8.09 -9.63 -19.75
C ARG A 118 -9.04 -9.97 -20.90
N ALA A 119 -9.94 -10.93 -20.68
CA ALA A 119 -10.93 -11.32 -21.67
C ALA A 119 -11.96 -10.19 -21.92
N ARG A 120 -12.54 -9.64 -20.85
CA ARG A 120 -13.62 -8.63 -20.93
C ARG A 120 -13.18 -7.32 -21.58
N TYR A 121 -11.95 -6.88 -21.34
CA TYR A 121 -11.46 -5.57 -21.81
C TYR A 121 -10.43 -5.67 -22.95
N GLY A 122 -10.16 -6.88 -23.46
CA GLY A 122 -9.22 -7.11 -24.57
C GLY A 122 -7.78 -6.73 -24.21
N LEU A 123 -7.29 -7.23 -23.06
CA LEU A 123 -5.96 -6.89 -22.50
C LEU A 123 -4.94 -8.03 -22.66
N ALA A 124 -5.13 -8.95 -23.61
CA ALA A 124 -4.25 -10.10 -23.80
C ALA A 124 -2.75 -9.72 -23.99
N GLY A 125 -2.48 -8.60 -24.66
CA GLY A 125 -1.11 -8.12 -24.90
C GLY A 125 -0.54 -7.18 -23.82
N VAL A 126 -1.25 -6.95 -22.72
CA VAL A 126 -0.74 -6.10 -21.63
C VAL A 126 0.29 -6.89 -20.83
N GLU A 127 1.54 -6.43 -20.88
CA GLU A 127 2.64 -6.96 -20.08
C GLU A 127 2.45 -6.60 -18.60
N VAL A 128 2.79 -7.54 -17.72
CA VAL A 128 2.80 -7.31 -16.29
C VAL A 128 4.14 -6.66 -15.94
N VAL A 129 4.11 -5.38 -15.60
CA VAL A 129 5.26 -4.60 -15.16
C VAL A 129 5.51 -4.81 -13.67
N GLY A 130 4.44 -4.98 -12.88
CA GLY A 130 4.45 -5.26 -11.44
C GLY A 130 5.17 -4.20 -10.58
N PRO A 131 4.87 -4.09 -9.27
CA PRO A 131 5.73 -3.33 -8.37
C PRO A 131 7.08 -4.04 -8.26
N LYS A 132 8.17 -3.33 -8.59
CA LYS A 132 9.55 -3.87 -8.58
C LYS A 132 9.96 -4.52 -7.26
N GLU A 133 9.32 -4.16 -6.15
CA GLU A 133 9.60 -4.69 -4.80
C GLU A 133 9.17 -6.16 -4.63
N GLU A 134 8.24 -6.67 -5.45
CA GLU A 134 7.72 -8.04 -5.35
C GLU A 134 8.69 -9.12 -5.86
N ARG A 135 9.78 -8.73 -6.56
CA ARG A 135 10.86 -9.68 -6.87
C ARG A 135 11.72 -10.03 -5.65
N VAL A 136 11.72 -9.21 -4.60
CA VAL A 136 12.42 -9.51 -3.34
C VAL A 136 11.51 -10.33 -2.42
N GLU A 137 10.20 -10.06 -2.39
CA GLU A 137 9.24 -10.80 -1.55
C GLU A 137 9.10 -12.29 -1.90
N ARG A 138 9.29 -12.69 -3.16
CA ARG A 138 9.29 -14.12 -3.54
C ARG A 138 10.48 -14.92 -2.97
N SER A 139 11.48 -14.24 -2.40
CA SER A 139 12.59 -14.86 -1.66
C SER A 139 12.38 -14.87 -0.14
N LEU A 140 11.32 -14.21 0.36
CA LEU A 140 11.04 -14.14 1.79
C LEU A 140 10.06 -15.27 2.17
N PRO A 141 10.33 -16.02 3.25
CA PRO A 141 9.53 -17.17 3.59
C PRO A 141 8.12 -16.73 4.04
N ALA A 142 7.08 -17.44 3.58
CA ALA A 142 5.67 -17.16 3.89
C ALA A 142 5.34 -17.16 5.40
N ASN A 143 6.28 -17.60 6.25
CA ASN A 143 6.18 -17.60 7.70
C ASN A 143 6.51 -16.24 8.35
N MET A 144 7.01 -15.23 7.62
CA MET A 144 7.51 -13.95 8.13
C MET A 144 6.51 -13.11 8.95
N TYR A 145 5.22 -13.47 8.94
CA TYR A 145 4.16 -12.86 9.74
C TYR A 145 3.88 -13.58 11.06
N GLN A 146 4.68 -14.57 11.46
CA GLN A 146 4.56 -15.24 12.75
C GLN A 146 4.94 -14.32 13.92
N THR A 147 4.25 -14.47 15.05
CA THR A 147 4.47 -13.74 16.31
C THR A 147 5.92 -13.77 16.80
N LYS A 148 6.67 -14.83 16.45
CA LYS A 148 8.09 -14.96 16.77
C LYS A 148 8.95 -13.88 16.09
N TYR A 149 8.72 -13.60 14.81
CA TYR A 149 9.44 -12.56 14.05
C TYR A 149 9.22 -11.16 14.62
N LEU A 150 7.98 -10.84 14.99
CA LEU A 150 7.65 -9.55 15.60
C LEU A 150 8.34 -9.37 16.96
N THR A 151 8.51 -10.47 17.70
CA THR A 151 9.19 -10.46 18.99
C THR A 151 10.68 -10.23 18.81
N ALA A 152 11.33 -10.98 17.92
CA ALA A 152 12.75 -10.83 17.61
C ALA A 152 13.06 -9.44 17.02
N LEU A 153 12.21 -8.92 16.13
CA LEU A 153 12.39 -7.58 15.55
C LEU A 153 12.32 -6.50 16.64
N ARG A 154 11.34 -6.61 17.54
CA ARG A 154 11.18 -5.68 18.66
C ARG A 154 12.41 -5.69 19.57
N GLU A 155 12.92 -6.87 19.89
CA GLU A 155 14.11 -7.03 20.73
C GLU A 155 15.34 -6.43 20.06
N LEU A 156 15.56 -6.75 18.77
CA LEU A 156 16.64 -6.18 17.97
C LEU A 156 16.62 -4.64 17.99
N ILE A 157 15.47 -4.03 17.69
CA ILE A 157 15.34 -2.57 17.67
C ILE A 157 15.55 -1.98 19.07
N LEU A 158 15.04 -2.62 20.13
CA LEU A 158 15.20 -2.10 21.48
C LEU A 158 16.64 -2.15 21.97
N GLU A 159 17.38 -3.18 21.60
CA GLU A 159 18.74 -3.42 22.08
C GLU A 159 19.79 -2.67 21.25
N ARG A 160 19.60 -2.59 19.92
CA ARG A 160 20.66 -2.15 19.01
C ARG A 160 20.49 -0.71 18.51
N LEU A 161 19.26 -0.18 18.49
CA LEU A 161 18.98 1.18 18.02
C LEU A 161 18.84 2.13 19.21
N SER A 162 19.34 3.36 19.10
CA SER A 162 19.05 4.44 20.04
C SER A 162 17.64 5.01 19.82
N GLU A 163 17.15 5.90 20.68
CA GLU A 163 15.87 6.58 20.43
C GLU A 163 15.92 7.47 19.17
N VAL A 164 17.07 8.10 18.92
CA VAL A 164 17.29 8.91 17.70
C VAL A 164 17.22 8.03 16.47
N ASP A 165 17.84 6.84 16.50
CA ASP A 165 17.77 5.88 15.39
C ASP A 165 16.33 5.45 15.11
N VAL A 166 15.53 5.19 16.16
CA VAL A 166 14.11 4.83 15.99
C VAL A 166 13.33 5.97 15.34
N ARG A 167 13.60 7.24 15.70
CA ARG A 167 12.97 8.41 15.05
C ARG A 167 13.31 8.49 13.57
N THR A 168 14.60 8.36 13.22
CA THR A 168 15.04 8.35 11.81
C THR A 168 14.39 7.20 11.05
N LEU A 169 14.39 6.00 11.62
CA LEU A 169 13.78 4.82 11.04
C LEU A 169 12.27 5.03 10.76
N CYS A 170 11.54 5.67 11.68
CA CYS A 170 10.12 6.00 11.47
C CYS A 170 9.95 6.93 10.26
N MET A 171 10.72 8.01 10.21
CA MET A 171 10.66 9.01 9.13
C MET A 171 10.90 8.36 7.76
N ASP A 172 11.95 7.54 7.64
CA ASP A 172 12.31 6.86 6.39
C ASP A 172 11.26 5.82 5.98
N LEU A 173 10.61 5.18 6.96
CA LEU A 173 9.48 4.31 6.73
C LEU A 173 8.20 5.05 6.33
N GLY A 174 8.12 6.37 6.53
CA GLY A 174 6.92 7.18 6.30
C GLY A 174 5.92 7.09 7.46
N ALA A 175 6.42 6.84 8.67
CA ALA A 175 5.68 6.93 9.92
C ALA A 175 6.13 8.17 10.70
N ASP A 176 5.19 8.93 11.26
CA ASP A 176 5.54 9.98 12.21
C ASP A 176 5.79 9.33 13.58
N TYR A 177 6.98 9.56 14.15
CA TYR A 177 7.33 9.01 15.45
C TYR A 177 6.40 9.52 16.55
N ASP A 178 5.99 10.78 16.49
CA ASP A 178 5.16 11.37 17.55
C ASP A 178 3.71 10.84 17.50
N ASP A 179 3.23 10.42 16.32
CA ASP A 179 1.94 9.76 16.12
C ASP A 179 1.90 8.29 16.58
N LEU A 180 3.05 7.65 16.80
CA LEU A 180 3.08 6.27 17.29
C LEU A 180 2.50 6.17 18.72
N GLY A 181 1.85 5.05 19.02
CA GLY A 181 1.22 4.83 20.33
C GLY A 181 2.19 4.78 21.51
N GLY A 182 1.74 5.31 22.64
CA GLY A 182 2.42 5.22 23.95
C GLY A 182 3.60 6.18 24.14
N SER A 183 4.14 6.19 25.36
CA SER A 183 5.25 7.06 25.77
C SER A 183 6.55 6.28 25.96
N GLY A 184 7.65 6.88 25.50
CA GLY A 184 9.01 6.33 25.58
C GLY A 184 9.34 5.30 24.49
N LYS A 185 10.65 5.08 24.28
CA LYS A 185 11.21 4.23 23.23
C LYS A 185 10.55 2.86 23.14
N ARG A 186 10.32 2.17 24.27
CA ARG A 186 9.74 0.82 24.27
C ARG A 186 8.34 0.75 23.66
N ALA A 187 7.46 1.68 24.04
CA ALA A 187 6.11 1.73 23.51
C ALA A 187 6.13 2.12 22.02
N LYS A 188 6.96 3.11 21.66
CA LYS A 188 7.15 3.56 20.28
C LYS A 188 7.66 2.44 19.36
N VAL A 189 8.64 1.65 19.80
CA VAL A 189 9.13 0.49 19.04
C VAL A 189 8.03 -0.56 18.87
N LEU A 190 7.21 -0.82 19.89
CA LEU A 190 6.08 -1.75 19.75
C LEU A 190 5.09 -1.27 18.68
N SER A 191 4.71 0.00 18.71
CA SER A 191 3.84 0.60 17.70
C SER A 191 4.48 0.63 16.32
N LEU A 192 5.80 0.83 16.22
CA LEU A 192 6.53 0.78 14.96
C LEU A 192 6.52 -0.65 14.36
N VAL A 193 6.81 -1.67 15.17
CA VAL A 193 6.78 -3.06 14.70
C VAL A 193 5.38 -3.44 14.24
N GLN A 194 4.35 -2.99 14.96
CA GLN A 194 2.96 -3.18 14.54
C GLN A 194 2.64 -2.42 13.25
N TYR A 195 3.13 -1.19 13.10
CA TYR A 195 3.00 -0.41 11.87
C TYR A 195 3.64 -1.14 10.68
N VAL A 196 4.87 -1.62 10.83
CA VAL A 196 5.61 -2.35 9.77
C VAL A 196 4.87 -3.63 9.39
N HIS A 197 4.39 -4.37 10.39
CA HIS A 197 3.61 -5.59 10.18
C HIS A 197 2.31 -5.31 9.43
N GLN A 198 1.55 -4.31 9.86
CA GLN A 198 0.28 -3.93 9.24
C GLN A 198 0.46 -3.41 7.81
N ARG A 199 1.54 -2.71 7.50
CA ARG A 199 1.80 -2.18 6.16
C ARG A 199 2.62 -3.12 5.27
N ARG A 200 2.98 -4.30 5.78
CA ARG A 200 3.88 -5.26 5.11
C ARG A 200 5.18 -4.61 4.60
N CYS A 201 5.63 -3.52 5.21
CA CYS A 201 6.78 -2.76 4.71
C CYS A 201 8.12 -3.30 5.25
N PHE A 202 8.20 -4.59 5.56
CA PHE A 202 9.43 -5.23 6.01
C PHE A 202 10.59 -5.16 5.00
N PRO A 203 10.37 -5.34 3.68
CA PRO A 203 11.46 -5.15 2.71
C PRO A 203 12.04 -3.73 2.78
N LYS A 204 11.17 -2.72 2.92
CA LYS A 204 11.58 -1.34 3.12
C LYS A 204 12.33 -1.14 4.44
N LEU A 205 11.85 -1.74 5.54
CA LEU A 205 12.55 -1.75 6.82
C LEU A 205 13.95 -2.33 6.71
N LEU A 206 14.15 -3.40 5.93
CA LEU A 206 15.46 -4.00 5.74
C LEU A 206 16.43 -3.07 5.00
N VAL A 207 15.96 -2.43 3.94
CA VAL A 207 16.77 -1.48 3.17
C VAL A 207 17.16 -0.29 4.06
N VAL A 208 16.16 0.38 4.64
CA VAL A 208 16.39 1.55 5.49
C VAL A 208 17.21 1.20 6.73
N GLY A 209 16.94 0.05 7.35
CA GLY A 209 17.68 -0.41 8.52
C GLY A 209 19.15 -0.64 8.23
N LYS A 210 19.48 -1.29 7.11
CA LYS A 210 20.87 -1.50 6.67
C LYS A 210 21.57 -0.18 6.34
N ASP A 211 20.87 0.76 5.71
CA ASP A 211 21.43 2.09 5.42
C ASP A 211 21.70 2.89 6.71
N LEU A 212 20.84 2.75 7.71
CA LEU A 212 20.96 3.44 8.99
C LEU A 212 22.05 2.84 9.88
N ARG A 213 22.14 1.51 9.94
CA ARG A 213 23.08 0.73 10.76
C ARG A 213 23.46 -0.55 10.02
N ASP A 214 24.58 -0.48 9.31
CA ASP A 214 25.17 -1.61 8.57
C ASP A 214 25.80 -2.67 9.49
N ASP A 215 26.10 -2.31 10.75
CA ASP A 215 26.64 -3.20 11.78
C ASP A 215 25.63 -4.21 12.34
N ILE A 216 24.35 -4.07 11.99
CA ILE A 216 23.27 -4.93 12.48
C ILE A 216 22.90 -5.94 11.40
N ASP A 217 22.91 -7.24 11.73
CA ASP A 217 22.35 -8.27 10.86
C ASP A 217 20.81 -8.24 10.95
N TRP A 218 20.21 -7.32 10.20
CA TRP A 218 18.76 -7.19 10.12
C TRP A 218 18.05 -8.45 9.60
N GLU A 219 18.78 -9.36 8.95
CA GLU A 219 18.24 -10.61 8.45
C GLU A 219 18.21 -11.72 9.51
N GLU A 220 18.96 -11.58 10.60
CA GLU A 220 18.98 -12.53 11.72
C GLU A 220 17.58 -12.76 12.29
N VAL A 221 16.78 -11.69 12.35
CA VAL A 221 15.39 -11.73 12.81
C VAL A 221 14.58 -12.77 12.04
N PHE A 222 14.85 -12.98 10.74
CA PHE A 222 14.11 -13.93 9.91
C PHE A 222 14.60 -15.38 10.01
N ARG A 223 15.71 -15.62 10.70
CA ARG A 223 16.25 -16.97 10.93
C ARG A 223 15.71 -17.61 12.23
N ALA A 224 15.04 -16.84 13.09
CA ALA A 224 14.47 -17.26 14.38
C ALA A 224 13.08 -17.92 14.24
#